data_AF-A2DSV5-F1
#
_entry.id   AF-A2DSV5-F1
#
_cell.length_a   1.000
_cell.length_b   1.000
_cell.length_c   1.000
_cell.angle_alpha   90.00
_cell.angle_beta   90.00
_cell.angle_gamma   90.00
#
_symmetry.space_group_name_H-M   'P 1'
#
loop_
_entity.id
_entity.type
_entity.pdbx_description
1 polymer ?
#
loop_
_entity_poly.entity_id
_entity_poly.type
_entity_poly.pdbx_seq_one_letter_code
_entity_poly.pdbx_strand_id
1 'polypeptide(L)'
;MNDDKESFILFTEREGFDENQKIMSELYPFSKAAHSLLELCCYHGAVDCFKILRSKYNSEITIICLRFSFLSGNPEIMSECLKKHKPDQDCMFFAICSHNIDFVTFLVNEYKLEIDLEQCVKLHNLQAFLVYLDLTNQINTCFVYSPSFHIPSLCECFLNNGADINSKEYYGKTALHYAAESKEIVELLLLHKIDINTKDMFGRSAFNYAAAKDCKEVIQILISNGADEKINGYIRPIARDFAHHGMNL
;
A
#
# COMPACT_ATOMS: atom_id res chain seq x y z
N MET A 1 -1.18 -19.65 12.99
CA MET A 1 -0.70 -21.05 12.91
C MET A 1 0.71 -21.05 13.47
N ASN A 2 0.93 -21.63 14.65
CA ASN A 2 2.09 -21.29 15.49
C ASN A 2 3.34 -22.14 15.24
N ASP A 3 3.39 -22.85 14.12
CA ASP A 3 4.45 -23.83 13.79
C ASP A 3 4.75 -24.89 14.86
N ASP A 4 3.77 -25.18 15.72
CA ASP A 4 3.90 -26.23 16.74
C ASP A 4 3.75 -27.61 16.10
N LYS A 5 4.90 -28.22 15.84
CA LYS A 5 5.02 -29.52 15.18
C LYS A 5 4.20 -30.62 15.85
N GLU A 6 4.23 -30.72 17.18
CA GLU A 6 3.56 -31.82 17.89
C GLU A 6 2.03 -31.68 17.79
N SER A 7 1.51 -30.49 18.10
CA SER A 7 0.08 -30.20 17.96
C SER A 7 -0.39 -30.34 16.52
N PHE A 8 0.44 -29.96 15.54
CA PHE A 8 0.08 -30.09 14.13
C PHE A 8 0.02 -31.55 13.68
N ILE A 9 0.97 -32.39 14.09
CA ILE A 9 0.90 -33.84 13.83
C ILE A 9 -0.40 -34.41 14.40
N LEU A 10 -0.68 -34.15 15.68
CA LEU A 10 -1.90 -34.61 16.35
C LEU A 10 -3.17 -34.10 15.66
N PHE A 11 -3.15 -32.90 15.09
CA PHE A 11 -4.26 -32.36 14.30
C PHE A 11 -4.46 -33.11 12.99
N THR A 12 -3.38 -33.36 12.24
CA THR A 12 -3.42 -34.04 10.93
C THR A 12 -3.71 -35.55 11.02
N GLU A 13 -3.63 -36.14 12.22
CA GLU A 13 -3.90 -37.56 12.49
C GLU A 13 -5.31 -37.81 13.05
N ARG A 14 -6.11 -36.77 13.22
CA ARG A 14 -7.50 -36.93 13.68
C ARG A 14 -8.34 -37.64 12.62
N GLU A 15 -9.26 -38.47 13.10
CA GLU A 15 -10.27 -39.06 12.23
C GLU A 15 -11.07 -37.94 11.53
N GLY A 16 -11.20 -38.04 10.20
CA GLY A 16 -11.89 -37.03 9.39
C GLY A 16 -11.05 -35.81 8.98
N PHE A 17 -9.74 -35.81 9.21
CA PHE A 17 -8.85 -34.80 8.62
C PHE A 17 -8.87 -34.88 7.08
N ASP A 18 -9.03 -33.72 6.43
CA ASP A 18 -8.96 -33.55 4.97
C ASP A 18 -7.73 -32.71 4.62
N GLU A 19 -6.74 -33.33 3.98
CA GLU A 19 -5.50 -32.67 3.58
C GLU A 19 -5.71 -31.60 2.49
N ASN A 20 -6.83 -31.66 1.78
CA ASN A 20 -7.21 -30.71 0.74
C ASN A 20 -8.16 -29.62 1.27
N GLN A 21 -8.41 -29.60 2.59
CA GLN A 21 -9.25 -28.61 3.23
C GLN A 21 -8.75 -27.19 2.87
N LYS A 22 -9.70 -26.35 2.47
CA LYS A 22 -9.47 -24.92 2.27
C LYS A 22 -10.21 -24.09 3.30
N ILE A 23 -9.56 -23.06 3.81
CA ILE A 23 -10.08 -22.16 4.83
C ILE A 23 -10.32 -20.80 4.21
N MET A 24 -11.56 -20.32 4.32
CA MET A 24 -11.94 -18.95 3.97
C MET A 24 -12.03 -18.12 5.25
N SER A 25 -11.32 -17.01 5.31
CA SER A 25 -11.30 -16.14 6.48
C SER A 25 -10.99 -14.70 6.07
N GLU A 26 -11.63 -13.75 6.73
CA GLU A 26 -11.34 -12.32 6.57
C GLU A 26 -9.96 -11.93 7.12
N LEU A 27 -9.33 -12.82 7.89
CA LEU A 27 -7.97 -12.63 8.41
C LEU A 27 -6.88 -12.82 7.35
N TYR A 28 -7.22 -13.37 6.18
CA TYR A 28 -6.26 -13.67 5.12
C TYR A 28 -6.43 -12.75 3.90
N PRO A 29 -5.34 -12.42 3.19
CA PRO A 29 -5.40 -11.64 1.96
C PRO A 29 -6.37 -12.25 0.96
N PHE A 30 -7.09 -11.41 0.22
CA PHE A 30 -8.18 -11.84 -0.66
C PHE A 30 -9.26 -12.61 0.10
N SER A 31 -9.94 -11.97 1.05
CA SER A 31 -10.92 -12.56 1.98
C SER A 31 -12.04 -13.43 1.38
N LYS A 32 -12.24 -13.39 0.05
CA LYS A 32 -13.18 -14.27 -0.70
C LYS A 32 -12.52 -15.54 -1.25
N ALA A 33 -11.21 -15.67 -1.14
CA ALA A 33 -10.44 -16.83 -1.55
C ALA A 33 -10.32 -17.82 -0.38
N ALA A 34 -10.33 -19.11 -0.71
CA ALA A 34 -10.10 -20.17 0.26
C ALA A 34 -8.67 -20.69 0.10
N HIS A 35 -7.94 -20.78 1.22
CA HIS A 35 -6.53 -21.14 1.23
C HIS A 35 -6.29 -22.56 1.76
N SER A 36 -5.37 -23.29 1.14
CA SER A 36 -4.96 -24.60 1.65
C SER A 36 -4.15 -24.45 2.94
N LEU A 37 -4.06 -25.53 3.73
CA LEU A 37 -3.18 -25.54 4.92
C LEU A 37 -1.73 -25.22 4.56
N LEU A 38 -1.24 -25.65 3.40
CA LEU A 38 0.13 -25.39 2.96
C LEU A 38 0.35 -23.89 2.65
N GLU A 39 -0.61 -23.25 1.98
CA GLU A 39 -0.57 -21.81 1.74
C GLU A 39 -0.56 -21.05 3.08
N LEU A 40 -1.38 -21.47 4.04
CA LEU A 40 -1.39 -20.86 5.36
C LEU A 40 -0.08 -21.09 6.13
N CYS A 41 0.61 -22.22 5.94
CA CYS A 41 1.96 -22.38 6.47
C CYS A 41 2.88 -21.28 5.92
N CYS A 42 2.79 -21.01 4.62
CA CYS A 42 3.61 -19.98 3.96
C CYS A 42 3.27 -18.58 4.46
N TYR A 43 1.99 -18.30 4.71
CA TYR A 43 1.52 -17.02 5.25
C TYR A 43 2.05 -16.76 6.67
N HIS A 44 2.00 -17.79 7.53
CA HIS A 44 2.43 -17.69 8.93
C HIS A 44 3.93 -17.93 9.14
N GLY A 45 4.66 -18.37 8.10
CA GLY A 45 6.07 -18.76 8.23
C GLY A 45 6.27 -20.07 9.01
N ALA A 46 5.26 -20.96 9.00
CA ALA A 46 5.26 -22.22 9.75
C ALA A 46 5.99 -23.34 8.99
N VAL A 47 7.31 -23.43 9.19
CA VAL A 47 8.24 -24.31 8.46
C VAL A 47 8.02 -25.78 8.78
N ASP A 48 7.88 -26.13 10.05
CA ASP A 48 7.72 -27.53 10.46
C ASP A 48 6.39 -28.09 9.96
N CYS A 49 5.32 -27.32 10.07
CA CYS A 49 4.04 -27.68 9.51
C CYS A 49 4.08 -27.78 7.97
N PHE A 50 4.77 -26.85 7.30
CA PHE A 50 4.99 -26.90 5.85
C PHE A 50 5.69 -28.21 5.44
N LYS A 51 6.77 -28.58 6.15
CA LYS A 51 7.51 -29.82 5.92
C LYS A 51 6.65 -31.07 6.13
N ILE A 52 5.82 -31.09 7.17
CA ILE A 52 4.87 -32.20 7.42
C ILE A 52 3.91 -32.35 6.24
N LEU A 53 3.28 -31.27 5.80
CA LEU A 53 2.34 -31.30 4.67
C LEU A 53 3.02 -31.78 3.38
N ARG A 54 4.24 -31.29 3.10
CA ARG A 54 5.00 -31.70 1.92
C ARG A 54 5.46 -33.16 1.97
N SER A 55 5.90 -33.64 3.12
CA SER A 55 6.48 -34.99 3.26
C SER A 55 5.43 -36.09 3.42
N LYS A 56 4.37 -35.85 4.22
CA LYS A 56 3.36 -36.86 4.54
C LYS A 56 2.21 -36.89 3.55
N TYR A 57 1.80 -35.73 3.04
CA TYR A 57 0.61 -35.58 2.19
C TYR A 57 0.93 -35.16 0.75
N ASN A 58 2.20 -34.90 0.44
CA ASN A 58 2.64 -34.40 -0.87
C ASN A 58 1.87 -33.14 -1.33
N SER A 59 1.41 -32.31 -0.40
CA SER A 59 0.58 -31.13 -0.69
C SER A 59 1.24 -30.23 -1.73
N GLU A 60 0.53 -29.86 -2.80
CA GLU A 60 1.09 -29.10 -3.91
C GLU A 60 1.56 -27.69 -3.49
N ILE A 61 2.78 -27.32 -3.88
CA ILE A 61 3.26 -25.93 -3.75
C ILE A 61 2.60 -25.12 -4.86
N THR A 62 1.70 -24.21 -4.51
CA THR A 62 1.02 -23.31 -5.44
C THR A 62 1.77 -21.98 -5.61
N ILE A 63 1.39 -21.16 -6.58
CA ILE A 63 1.90 -19.78 -6.69
C ILE A 63 1.54 -18.94 -5.46
N ILE A 64 0.42 -19.25 -4.79
CA ILE A 64 0.00 -18.56 -3.56
C ILE A 64 0.98 -18.86 -2.43
N CYS A 65 1.52 -20.08 -2.35
CA CYS A 65 2.61 -20.40 -1.40
C CYS A 65 3.82 -19.47 -1.60
N LEU A 66 4.25 -19.26 -2.85
CA LEU A 66 5.37 -18.37 -3.16
C LEU A 66 5.05 -16.92 -2.75
N ARG A 67 3.88 -16.42 -3.15
CA ARG A 67 3.41 -15.05 -2.80
C ARG A 67 3.38 -14.82 -1.29
N PHE A 68 2.80 -15.74 -0.54
CA PHE A 68 2.74 -15.67 0.93
C PHE A 68 4.11 -15.84 1.60
N SER A 69 5.06 -16.55 0.99
CA SER A 69 6.42 -16.68 1.53
C SER A 69 7.17 -15.34 1.60
N PHE A 70 6.87 -14.39 0.70
CA PHE A 70 7.40 -13.01 0.78
C PHE A 70 6.81 -12.22 1.95
N LEU A 71 5.60 -12.58 2.41
CA LEU A 71 4.96 -11.93 3.55
C LEU A 71 5.52 -12.43 4.88
N SER A 72 5.61 -13.75 5.05
CA SER A 72 6.18 -14.33 6.29
C SER A 72 7.69 -14.11 6.41
N GLY A 73 8.37 -13.94 5.27
CA GLY A 73 9.81 -13.74 5.20
C GLY A 73 10.63 -14.95 5.63
N ASN A 74 10.04 -16.15 5.62
CA ASN A 74 10.77 -17.36 5.95
C ASN A 74 11.60 -17.86 4.75
N PRO A 75 12.95 -17.83 4.82
CA PRO A 75 13.80 -18.13 3.68
C PRO A 75 13.73 -19.60 3.26
N GLU A 76 13.47 -20.52 4.20
CA GLU A 76 13.38 -21.95 3.89
C GLU A 76 12.14 -22.23 3.03
N ILE A 77 10.97 -21.74 3.45
CA ILE A 77 9.72 -21.87 2.68
C ILE A 77 9.86 -21.18 1.32
N MET A 78 10.39 -19.97 1.29
CA MET A 78 10.57 -19.21 0.05
C MET A 78 11.46 -19.96 -0.94
N SER A 79 12.58 -20.53 -0.47
CA SER A 79 13.50 -21.29 -1.31
C SER A 79 12.85 -22.54 -1.93
N GLU A 80 11.99 -23.23 -1.18
CA GLU A 80 11.21 -24.37 -1.69
C GLU A 80 10.17 -23.92 -2.74
N CYS A 81 9.52 -22.79 -2.50
CA CYS A 81 8.53 -22.24 -3.43
C CYS A 81 9.18 -21.78 -4.75
N LEU A 82 10.35 -21.14 -4.69
CA LEU A 82 11.10 -20.68 -5.86
C LEU A 82 11.60 -21.82 -6.76
N LYS A 83 11.73 -23.04 -6.24
CA LYS A 83 12.04 -24.24 -7.06
C LYS A 83 10.88 -24.65 -7.98
N LYS A 84 9.65 -24.19 -7.69
CA LYS A 84 8.42 -24.60 -8.38
C LYS A 84 7.80 -23.48 -9.21
N HIS A 85 7.88 -22.25 -8.72
CA HIS A 85 7.23 -21.11 -9.34
C HIS A 85 8.22 -19.95 -9.52
N LYS A 86 8.00 -19.16 -10.58
CA LYS A 86 8.70 -17.88 -10.75
C LYS A 86 7.88 -16.77 -10.08
N PRO A 87 8.52 -15.81 -9.40
CA PRO A 87 7.85 -14.62 -8.89
C PRO A 87 7.09 -13.86 -9.97
N ASP A 88 5.92 -13.35 -9.57
CA ASP A 88 5.04 -12.50 -10.35
C ASP A 88 4.82 -11.15 -9.65
N GLN A 89 4.01 -10.27 -10.23
CA GLN A 89 3.74 -8.95 -9.65
C GLN A 89 3.04 -9.01 -8.28
N ASP A 90 2.29 -10.07 -8.01
CA ASP A 90 1.70 -10.26 -6.67
C ASP A 90 2.80 -10.58 -5.64
N CYS A 91 3.89 -11.25 -6.03
CA CYS A 91 5.06 -11.39 -5.16
C CYS A 91 5.70 -10.04 -4.80
N MET A 92 5.75 -9.08 -5.75
CA MET A 92 6.20 -7.72 -5.47
C MET A 92 5.27 -7.02 -4.46
N PHE A 93 3.96 -7.13 -4.64
CA PHE A 93 2.98 -6.62 -3.67
C PHE A 93 3.24 -7.17 -2.26
N PHE A 94 3.43 -8.49 -2.11
CA PHE A 94 3.70 -9.10 -0.80
C PHE A 94 5.07 -8.71 -0.22
N ALA A 95 6.09 -8.50 -1.06
CA ALA A 95 7.39 -7.98 -0.64
C ALA A 95 7.30 -6.53 -0.13
N ILE A 96 6.51 -5.68 -0.78
CA ILE A 96 6.23 -4.31 -0.31
C ILE A 96 5.42 -4.39 1.00
N CYS A 97 4.43 -5.26 1.08
CA CYS A 97 3.60 -5.44 2.27
C CYS A 97 4.37 -5.94 3.50
N SER A 98 5.44 -6.71 3.31
CA SER A 98 6.26 -7.19 4.43
C SER A 98 7.24 -6.15 4.97
N HIS A 99 7.33 -4.96 4.35
CA HIS A 99 8.34 -3.95 4.69
C HIS A 99 9.78 -4.49 4.67
N ASN A 100 10.03 -5.51 3.85
CA ASN A 100 11.37 -6.09 3.68
C ASN A 100 11.99 -5.63 2.37
N ILE A 101 12.92 -4.67 2.47
CA ILE A 101 13.57 -4.06 1.30
C ILE A 101 14.46 -5.05 0.54
N ASP A 102 15.00 -6.07 1.20
CA ASP A 102 15.82 -7.10 0.55
C ASP A 102 14.98 -7.91 -0.42
N PHE A 103 13.69 -8.16 -0.10
CA PHE A 103 12.78 -8.83 -1.02
C PHE A 103 12.40 -7.97 -2.21
N VAL A 104 12.11 -6.68 -1.98
CA VAL A 104 11.80 -5.74 -3.06
C VAL A 104 12.98 -5.66 -4.03
N THR A 105 14.20 -5.45 -3.50
CA THR A 105 15.41 -5.34 -4.33
C THR A 105 15.77 -6.67 -5.00
N PHE A 106 15.61 -7.81 -4.33
CA PHE A 106 15.75 -9.14 -4.94
C PHE A 106 14.82 -9.31 -6.16
N LEU A 107 13.54 -8.96 -6.01
CA LEU A 107 12.56 -9.09 -7.09
C LEU A 107 12.84 -8.14 -8.27
N VAL A 108 13.27 -6.90 -8.00
CA VAL A 108 13.72 -5.98 -9.04
C VAL A 108 14.94 -6.53 -9.78
N ASN A 109 15.95 -6.98 -9.04
CA ASN A 109 17.24 -7.31 -9.63
C ASN A 109 17.23 -8.64 -10.38
N GLU A 110 16.66 -9.68 -9.77
CA GLU A 110 16.70 -11.05 -10.31
C GLU A 110 15.56 -11.32 -11.30
N TYR A 111 14.39 -10.71 -11.07
CA TYR A 111 13.19 -11.00 -11.86
C TYR A 111 12.69 -9.84 -12.71
N LYS A 112 13.31 -8.66 -12.61
CA LYS A 112 12.93 -7.44 -13.35
C LYS A 112 11.47 -7.06 -13.13
N LEU A 113 10.96 -7.31 -11.92
CA LEU A 113 9.63 -6.88 -11.54
C LEU A 113 9.63 -5.40 -11.21
N GLU A 114 8.58 -4.71 -11.65
CA GLU A 114 8.37 -3.28 -11.41
C GLU A 114 7.79 -3.00 -10.03
N ILE A 115 8.17 -1.89 -9.41
CA ILE A 115 7.58 -1.43 -8.15
C ILE A 115 6.36 -0.56 -8.47
N ASP A 116 5.20 -0.94 -7.93
CA ASP A 116 3.98 -0.13 -8.00
C ASP A 116 4.00 0.96 -6.92
N LEU A 117 4.19 2.21 -7.37
CA LEU A 117 4.28 3.38 -6.49
C LEU A 117 3.01 3.58 -5.65
N GLU A 118 1.83 3.27 -6.19
CA GLU A 118 0.59 3.38 -5.42
C GLU A 118 0.54 2.39 -4.27
N GLN A 119 1.10 1.20 -4.44
CA GLN A 119 1.18 0.19 -3.38
C GLN A 119 2.13 0.64 -2.28
N CYS A 120 3.29 1.22 -2.63
CA CYS A 120 4.21 1.77 -1.63
C CYS A 120 3.52 2.82 -0.75
N VAL A 121 2.70 3.68 -1.35
CA VAL A 121 1.94 4.69 -0.59
C VAL A 121 0.83 4.07 0.25
N LYS A 122 -0.01 3.20 -0.33
CA LYS A 122 -1.13 2.55 0.38
C LYS A 122 -0.66 1.73 1.59
N LEU A 123 0.51 1.12 1.49
CA LEU A 123 1.13 0.32 2.55
C LEU A 123 2.10 1.12 3.43
N HIS A 124 2.25 2.44 3.21
CA HIS A 124 3.19 3.30 3.91
C HIS A 124 4.65 2.75 3.90
N ASN A 125 5.06 2.06 2.84
CA ASN A 125 6.41 1.54 2.69
C ASN A 125 7.31 2.56 1.98
N LEU A 126 7.89 3.47 2.78
CA LEU A 126 8.80 4.51 2.30
C LEU A 126 10.08 3.94 1.68
N GLN A 127 10.59 2.81 2.17
CA GLN A 127 11.82 2.22 1.64
C GLN A 127 11.64 1.73 0.19
N ALA A 128 10.56 1.00 -0.08
CA ALA A 128 10.23 0.57 -1.45
C ALA A 128 9.97 1.77 -2.37
N PHE A 129 9.32 2.82 -1.85
CA PHE A 129 9.12 4.08 -2.57
C PHE A 129 10.44 4.76 -2.96
N LEU A 130 11.43 4.79 -2.06
CA LEU A 130 12.75 5.36 -2.36
C LEU A 130 13.54 4.50 -3.35
N VAL A 131 13.42 3.17 -3.30
CA VAL A 131 14.00 2.30 -4.33
C VAL A 131 13.36 2.57 -5.70
N TYR A 132 12.05 2.78 -5.77
CA TYR A 132 11.40 3.21 -7.01
C TYR A 132 11.99 4.52 -7.55
N LEU A 133 12.19 5.52 -6.68
CA LEU A 133 12.81 6.79 -7.07
C LEU A 133 14.21 6.57 -7.65
N ASP A 134 15.05 5.80 -6.96
CA ASP A 134 16.44 5.54 -7.37
C ASP A 134 16.51 4.83 -8.74
N LEU A 135 15.58 3.91 -8.99
CA LEU A 135 15.53 3.14 -10.24
C LEU A 135 15.01 3.95 -11.43
N THR A 136 14.04 4.83 -11.20
CA THR A 136 13.29 5.50 -12.29
C THR A 136 13.68 6.96 -12.49
N ASN A 137 14.29 7.58 -11.48
CA ASN A 137 14.60 9.00 -11.41
C ASN A 137 13.37 9.91 -11.66
N GLN A 138 12.16 9.41 -11.39
CA GLN A 138 10.90 10.14 -11.60
C GLN A 138 10.56 11.05 -10.41
N ILE A 139 11.40 12.07 -10.18
CA ILE A 139 11.28 12.96 -9.02
C ILE A 139 9.90 13.66 -8.92
N ASN A 140 9.35 14.10 -10.05
CA ASN A 140 8.04 14.77 -10.11
C ASN A 140 6.91 13.83 -9.71
N THR A 141 6.95 12.58 -10.19
CA THR A 141 5.99 11.54 -9.82
C THR A 141 6.08 11.27 -8.32
N CYS A 142 7.29 11.03 -7.79
CA CYS A 142 7.49 10.78 -6.35
C CYS A 142 7.02 11.96 -5.49
N PHE A 143 7.32 13.20 -5.89
CA PHE A 143 6.85 14.40 -5.20
C PHE A 143 5.31 14.46 -5.09
N VAL A 144 4.59 14.12 -6.16
CA VAL A 144 3.11 14.13 -6.13
C VAL A 144 2.56 13.18 -5.07
N TYR A 145 3.19 12.02 -4.87
CA TYR A 145 2.77 11.01 -3.90
C TYR A 145 3.34 11.20 -2.49
N SER A 146 4.43 11.95 -2.32
CA SER A 146 5.12 12.10 -1.03
C SER A 146 4.24 12.63 0.12
N PRO A 147 3.22 13.49 -0.10
CA PRO A 147 2.33 13.93 0.97
C PRO A 147 1.60 12.81 1.71
N SER A 148 1.34 11.68 1.06
CA SER A 148 0.64 10.54 1.67
C SER A 148 1.47 9.80 2.73
N PHE A 149 2.77 10.09 2.85
CA PHE A 149 3.58 9.58 3.96
C PHE A 149 3.47 10.44 5.22
N HIS A 150 2.84 11.62 5.15
CA HIS A 150 2.75 12.57 6.27
C HIS A 150 4.13 13.01 6.81
N ILE A 151 5.12 13.14 5.92
CA ILE A 151 6.48 13.58 6.24
C ILE A 151 6.75 14.89 5.48
N PRO A 152 6.57 16.07 6.12
CA PRO A 152 6.81 17.35 5.46
C PRO A 152 8.23 17.51 4.90
N SER A 153 9.24 17.03 5.64
CA SER A 153 10.64 17.08 5.21
C SER A 153 10.93 16.25 3.96
N LEU A 154 10.13 15.21 3.67
CA LEU A 154 10.24 14.44 2.43
C LEU A 154 9.76 15.27 1.24
N CYS A 155 8.64 16.00 1.40
CA CYS A 155 8.11 16.90 0.37
C CYS A 155 9.09 18.05 0.10
N GLU A 156 9.63 18.65 1.17
CA GLU A 156 10.64 19.71 1.07
C GLU A 156 11.93 19.22 0.41
N CYS A 157 12.38 18.01 0.73
CA CYS A 157 13.51 17.37 0.07
C CYS A 157 13.29 17.26 -1.44
N PHE A 158 12.12 16.80 -1.89
CA PHE A 158 11.81 16.72 -3.31
C PHE A 158 11.82 18.08 -4.02
N LEU A 159 11.22 19.10 -3.40
CA LEU A 159 11.21 20.46 -3.93
C LEU A 159 12.63 21.04 -4.03
N ASN A 160 13.46 20.84 -3.01
CA ASN A 160 14.85 21.27 -3.01
C ASN A 160 15.70 20.54 -4.06
N ASN A 161 15.30 19.33 -4.45
CA ASN A 161 15.94 18.55 -5.51
C ASN A 161 15.32 18.78 -6.90
N GLY A 162 14.50 19.83 -7.06
CA GLY A 162 14.02 20.28 -8.36
C GLY A 162 12.71 19.65 -8.84
N ALA A 163 11.93 19.03 -7.96
CA ALA A 163 10.57 18.63 -8.29
C ALA A 163 9.72 19.85 -8.66
N ASP A 164 8.94 19.75 -9.73
CA ASP A 164 7.98 20.78 -10.12
C ASP A 164 6.76 20.75 -9.18
N ILE A 165 6.55 21.85 -8.45
CA ILE A 165 5.45 22.06 -7.49
C ILE A 165 4.06 21.82 -8.10
N ASN A 166 3.90 22.02 -9.41
CA ASN A 166 2.61 21.84 -10.11
C ASN A 166 2.52 20.53 -10.89
N SER A 167 3.45 19.59 -10.66
CA SER A 167 3.42 18.24 -11.24
C SER A 167 2.10 17.54 -10.97
N LYS A 168 1.70 16.69 -11.92
CA LYS A 168 0.48 15.87 -11.84
C LYS A 168 0.80 14.41 -12.12
N GLU A 169 0.16 13.52 -11.37
CA GLU A 169 0.15 12.09 -11.71
C GLU A 169 -0.94 11.75 -12.74
N TYR A 170 -1.05 10.46 -13.07
CA TYR A 170 -1.89 9.96 -14.16
C TYR A 170 -3.38 10.35 -14.05
N TYR A 171 -3.96 10.48 -12.85
CA TYR A 171 -5.33 10.96 -12.65
C TYR A 171 -5.44 12.49 -12.52
N GLY A 172 -4.37 13.22 -12.83
CA GLY A 172 -4.32 14.67 -12.79
C GLY A 172 -4.19 15.25 -11.37
N LYS A 173 -3.95 14.42 -10.34
CA LYS A 173 -3.75 14.91 -8.98
C LYS A 173 -2.37 15.52 -8.81
N THR A 174 -2.31 16.59 -8.03
CA THR A 174 -1.08 17.23 -7.54
C THR A 174 -0.77 16.77 -6.12
N ALA A 175 0.41 17.13 -5.61
CA ALA A 175 0.78 16.95 -4.20
C ALA A 175 -0.30 17.48 -3.23
N LEU A 176 -0.95 18.61 -3.55
CA LEU A 176 -1.98 19.19 -2.69
C LEU A 176 -3.21 18.28 -2.51
N HIS A 177 -3.56 17.49 -3.54
CA HIS A 177 -4.67 16.53 -3.42
C HIS A 177 -4.35 15.40 -2.44
N TYR A 178 -3.09 14.95 -2.42
CA TYR A 178 -2.61 13.93 -1.49
C TYR A 178 -2.34 14.47 -0.09
N ALA A 179 -2.13 15.78 0.06
CA ALA A 179 -1.93 16.46 1.34
C ALA A 179 -3.24 16.76 2.11
N ALA A 180 -4.40 16.33 1.61
CA ALA A 180 -5.72 16.70 2.13
C ALA A 180 -6.02 16.34 3.60
N GLU A 181 -5.13 15.59 4.26
CA GLU A 181 -5.20 15.21 5.68
C GLU A 181 -4.04 15.77 6.52
N SER A 182 -3.12 16.54 5.94
CA SER A 182 -1.95 17.09 6.65
C SER A 182 -1.90 18.60 6.49
N LYS A 183 -2.19 19.29 7.59
CA LYS A 183 -2.08 20.75 7.69
C LYS A 183 -0.68 21.22 7.35
N GLU A 184 0.34 20.60 7.93
CA GLU A 184 1.74 21.01 7.78
C GLU A 184 2.20 20.91 6.33
N ILE A 185 1.81 19.85 5.63
CA ILE A 185 2.17 19.67 4.22
C ILE A 185 1.39 20.65 3.33
N VAL A 186 0.12 20.93 3.64
CA VAL A 186 -0.64 21.97 2.92
C VAL A 186 0.02 23.34 3.08
N GLU A 187 0.39 23.74 4.30
CA GLU A 187 1.09 25.00 4.57
C GLU A 187 2.43 25.07 3.81
N LEU A 188 3.22 23.98 3.81
CA LEU A 188 4.45 23.87 3.03
C LEU A 188 4.19 24.08 1.52
N LEU A 189 3.21 23.38 0.95
CA LEU A 189 2.93 23.47 -0.48
C LEU A 189 2.43 24.87 -0.89
N LEU A 190 1.63 25.51 -0.03
CA LEU A 190 1.16 26.89 -0.24
C LEU A 190 2.30 27.91 -0.17
N LEU A 191 3.27 27.71 0.73
CA LEU A 191 4.49 28.53 0.78
C LEU A 191 5.27 28.46 -0.55
N HIS A 192 5.27 27.29 -1.18
CA HIS A 192 5.86 27.08 -2.51
C HIS A 192 4.94 27.49 -3.68
N LYS A 193 3.82 28.17 -3.40
CA LYS A 193 2.90 28.75 -4.39
C LYS A 193 2.28 27.72 -5.34
N ILE A 194 1.93 26.55 -4.81
CA ILE A 194 1.13 25.56 -5.55
C ILE A 194 -0.22 26.15 -5.99
N ASP A 195 -0.72 25.74 -7.16
CA ASP A 195 -2.08 26.10 -7.59
C ASP A 195 -3.14 25.37 -6.75
N ILE A 196 -3.70 26.12 -5.79
CA ILE A 196 -4.70 25.65 -4.81
C ILE A 196 -6.00 25.13 -5.44
N ASN A 197 -6.33 25.59 -6.65
CA ASN A 197 -7.60 25.31 -7.33
C ASN A 197 -7.48 24.28 -8.45
N THR A 198 -6.33 23.63 -8.57
CA THR A 198 -6.14 22.52 -9.51
C THR A 198 -7.19 21.45 -9.26
N LYS A 199 -7.76 20.92 -10.34
CA LYS A 199 -8.72 19.80 -10.33
C LYS A 199 -8.11 18.57 -10.97
N ASP A 200 -8.38 17.42 -10.37
CA ASP A 200 -8.09 16.10 -10.94
C ASP A 200 -9.00 15.79 -12.15
N MET A 201 -8.81 14.63 -12.79
CA MET A 201 -9.62 14.19 -13.93
C MET A 201 -11.11 13.98 -13.61
N PHE A 202 -11.47 13.91 -12.33
CA PHE A 202 -12.84 13.79 -11.84
C PHE A 202 -13.43 15.15 -11.42
N GLY A 203 -12.70 16.24 -11.67
CA GLY A 203 -13.09 17.59 -11.31
C GLY A 203 -12.93 17.91 -9.83
N ARG A 204 -12.26 17.07 -9.04
CA ARG A 204 -12.07 17.26 -7.59
C ARG A 204 -10.81 18.06 -7.32
N SER A 205 -10.90 19.08 -6.47
CA SER A 205 -9.76 19.83 -5.93
C SER A 205 -9.32 19.27 -4.57
N ALA A 206 -8.19 19.74 -4.02
CA ALA A 206 -7.74 19.40 -2.68
C ALA A 206 -8.81 19.69 -1.59
N PHE A 207 -9.61 20.75 -1.76
CA PHE A 207 -10.75 21.04 -0.89
C PHE A 207 -11.76 19.90 -0.88
N ASN A 208 -12.10 19.34 -2.05
CA ASN A 208 -13.04 18.22 -2.14
C ASN A 208 -12.53 16.97 -1.41
N TYR A 209 -11.21 16.72 -1.46
CA TYR A 209 -10.60 15.61 -0.73
C TYR A 209 -10.63 15.83 0.78
N ALA A 210 -10.26 17.02 1.26
CA ALA A 210 -10.27 17.34 2.68
C ALA A 210 -11.70 17.27 3.25
N ALA A 211 -12.68 17.76 2.48
CA ALA A 211 -14.10 17.67 2.76
C ALA A 211 -14.61 16.21 2.86
N ALA A 212 -14.20 15.34 1.93
CA ALA A 212 -14.59 13.92 1.96
C ALA A 212 -14.02 13.16 3.16
N LYS A 213 -12.88 13.63 3.70
CA LYS A 213 -12.17 13.05 4.85
C LYS A 213 -12.50 13.74 6.18
N ASP A 214 -13.33 14.78 6.16
CA ASP A 214 -13.71 15.58 7.34
C ASP A 214 -12.50 16.27 8.04
N CYS A 215 -11.49 16.67 7.26
CA CYS A 215 -10.28 17.32 7.76
C CYS A 215 -10.50 18.83 7.91
N LYS A 216 -11.22 19.24 8.96
CA LYS A 216 -11.61 20.64 9.23
C LYS A 216 -10.45 21.64 9.20
N GLU A 217 -9.30 21.28 9.77
CA GLU A 217 -8.13 22.15 9.80
C GLU A 217 -7.59 22.44 8.39
N VAL A 218 -7.50 21.40 7.55
CA VAL A 218 -7.08 21.55 6.15
C VAL A 218 -8.11 22.35 5.36
N ILE A 219 -9.40 22.08 5.56
CA ILE A 219 -10.49 22.86 4.93
C ILE A 219 -10.34 24.35 5.25
N GLN A 220 -10.16 24.69 6.53
CA GLN A 220 -10.01 26.08 6.96
C GLN A 220 -8.82 26.76 6.30
N ILE A 221 -7.66 26.08 6.24
CA ILE A 221 -6.45 26.62 5.61
C ILE A 221 -6.66 26.84 4.11
N LEU A 222 -7.30 25.89 3.43
CA LEU A 222 -7.58 26.01 2.00
C LEU A 222 -8.51 27.20 1.71
N ILE A 223 -9.61 27.35 2.48
CA ILE A 223 -10.53 28.50 2.36
C ILE A 223 -9.80 29.82 2.61
N SER A 224 -9.05 29.91 3.71
CA SER A 224 -8.30 31.12 4.06
C SER A 224 -7.25 31.52 3.02
N ASN A 225 -6.85 30.58 2.15
CA ASN A 225 -5.91 30.82 1.05
C ASN A 225 -6.58 30.88 -0.34
N GLY A 226 -7.91 31.01 -0.40
CA GLY A 226 -8.66 31.27 -1.64
C GLY A 226 -9.02 30.03 -2.45
N ALA A 227 -9.16 28.86 -1.81
CA ALA A 227 -9.68 27.67 -2.48
C ALA A 227 -11.16 27.83 -2.86
N ASP A 228 -11.51 27.36 -4.06
CA ASP A 228 -12.89 27.20 -4.51
C ASP A 228 -13.59 26.12 -3.66
N GLU A 229 -14.62 26.54 -2.94
CA GLU A 229 -15.43 25.68 -2.07
C GLU A 229 -16.43 24.79 -2.86
N LYS A 230 -16.39 24.85 -4.19
CA LYS A 230 -17.28 24.04 -5.02
C LYS A 230 -17.06 22.55 -4.80
N ILE A 231 -18.10 21.90 -4.30
CA ILE A 231 -18.18 20.46 -4.09
C ILE A 231 -18.54 19.75 -5.41
N ASN A 232 -17.66 18.86 -5.88
CA ASN A 232 -17.94 17.96 -7.00
C ASN A 232 -18.01 16.50 -6.52
N GLY A 233 -19.13 15.81 -6.79
CA GLY A 233 -19.38 14.42 -6.39
C GLY A 233 -20.16 14.26 -5.07
N TYR A 234 -20.28 13.02 -4.58
CA TYR A 234 -20.93 12.71 -3.30
C TYR A 234 -20.03 13.09 -2.11
N ILE A 235 -20.53 13.88 -1.15
CA ILE A 235 -19.85 14.17 0.12
C ILE A 235 -20.77 13.98 1.33
N ARG A 236 -20.16 13.60 2.46
CA ARG A 236 -20.75 13.55 3.82
C ARG A 236 -21.14 14.97 4.32
N PRO A 237 -22.01 15.08 5.36
CA PRO A 237 -22.73 16.31 5.69
C PRO A 237 -21.88 17.57 5.99
N ILE A 238 -20.71 17.45 6.62
CA ILE A 238 -19.96 18.60 7.16
C ILE A 238 -19.44 19.55 6.06
N ALA A 239 -19.12 19.03 4.88
CA ALA A 239 -18.72 19.87 3.75
C ALA A 239 -19.84 20.79 3.26
N ARG A 240 -21.12 20.37 3.40
CA ARG A 240 -22.27 21.22 3.05
C ARG A 240 -22.43 22.36 4.05
N ASP A 241 -22.11 22.15 5.32
CA ASP A 241 -22.24 23.19 6.34
C ASP A 241 -21.25 24.33 6.09
N PHE A 242 -20.00 24.02 5.71
CA PHE A 242 -19.01 25.03 5.32
C PHE A 242 -19.37 25.75 4.01
N ALA A 243 -19.78 25.02 2.97
CA ALA A 243 -20.08 25.61 1.66
C ALA A 243 -21.39 26.43 1.62
N HIS A 244 -22.35 26.18 2.53
CA HIS A 244 -23.61 26.92 2.60
C HIS A 244 -23.57 28.10 3.60
N HIS A 245 -22.67 28.07 4.58
CA HIS A 245 -22.55 29.12 5.59
C HIS A 245 -21.23 29.87 5.46
N GLY A 246 -20.92 30.37 4.24
CA GLY A 246 -19.73 31.18 3.97
C GLY A 246 -19.35 31.98 5.21
N MET A 247 -18.26 31.57 5.86
CA MET A 247 -18.09 31.88 7.28
C MET A 247 -17.97 33.40 7.44
N ASN A 248 -18.96 33.97 8.14
CA ASN A 248 -18.79 35.26 8.78
C ASN A 248 -17.61 35.13 9.74
N LEU A 249 -16.45 35.67 9.32
CA LEU A 249 -15.33 36.01 10.17
C LEU A 249 -15.72 37.17 11.12
#